data_AF-A0A1Z1WPS7-F1
#
_entry.id   AF-A0A1Z1WPS7-F1
#
_cell.length_a   1.000
_cell.length_b   1.000
_cell.length_c   1.000
_cell.angle_alpha   90.00
_cell.angle_beta   90.00
_cell.angle_gamma   90.00
#
_symmetry.space_group_name_H-M   'P 1'
#
loop_
_entity.id
_entity.type
_entity.pdbx_description
1 polymer ?
#
loop_
_entity_poly.entity_id
_entity_poly.type
_entity_poly.pdbx_seq_one_letter_code
_entity_poly.pdbx_strand_id
1 'polypeptide(L)'
;MLSWAARTLQLEGPPQLGESAFSAPPGANGLMFLPYLSPAGERAPFLDPRARGAFWGLSLEHTPADLARAVFDGLSLVVRDSLAASRTTVTELRLCGGGANNDDWCRLIADATGVPTARSGDTELGAKGAFLTGLVLTGAESSMHGAAAKYVRMNTSWEPDPERAQFYAGLYEEFLRWRTIARDAGWTAAAPGSRTTPPGSRTAPKEPPCLTPPPVRPVTPPGCRPKPSGSGSTSAPRAPAVSPSTPRAPSSPPRPGR
;
A
#
# COMPACT_ATOMS: atom_id res chain seq x y z
N MET A 1 -2.52 6.47 8.67
CA MET A 1 -3.38 6.88 9.80
C MET A 1 -2.92 6.23 11.10
N LEU A 2 -2.75 4.91 11.17
CA LEU A 2 -2.22 4.25 12.37
C LEU A 2 -0.85 4.79 12.84
N SER A 3 0.11 4.99 11.94
CA SER A 3 1.41 5.59 12.32
C SER A 3 1.29 7.03 12.80
N TRP A 4 0.28 7.78 12.34
CA TRP A 4 -0.01 9.11 12.88
C TRP A 4 -0.59 8.99 14.29
N ALA A 5 -1.55 8.10 14.51
CA ALA A 5 -2.18 7.92 15.82
C ALA A 5 -1.17 7.43 16.86
N ALA A 6 -0.34 6.43 16.52
CA ALA A 6 0.73 5.93 17.39
C ALA A 6 1.66 7.08 17.82
N ARG A 7 2.17 7.85 16.86
CA ARG A 7 3.06 8.99 17.16
C ARG A 7 2.36 10.06 18.00
N THR A 8 1.11 10.40 17.69
CA THR A 8 0.34 11.43 18.43
C THR A 8 0.08 11.00 19.87
N LEU A 9 -0.17 9.71 20.10
CA LEU A 9 -0.37 9.11 21.42
C LEU A 9 0.96 8.69 22.09
N GLN A 10 2.10 9.04 21.51
CA GLN A 10 3.45 8.72 22.02
C GLN A 10 3.70 7.22 22.21
N LEU A 11 3.16 6.41 21.30
CA LEU A 11 3.41 4.98 21.19
C LEU A 11 4.47 4.69 20.11
N GLU A 12 5.19 3.60 20.27
CA GLU A 12 6.32 3.20 19.42
C GLU A 12 5.91 2.94 17.97
N GLY A 13 4.70 2.45 17.75
CA GLY A 13 4.21 2.19 16.40
C GLY A 13 2.83 1.53 16.34
N PRO A 14 2.39 1.16 15.12
CA PRO A 14 1.09 0.51 14.91
C PRO A 14 0.83 -0.76 15.74
N PRO A 15 1.81 -1.64 16.02
CA PRO A 15 1.58 -2.81 16.88
C PRO A 15 1.13 -2.42 18.30
N GLN A 16 1.90 -1.56 18.98
CA GLN A 16 1.58 -1.09 20.33
C GLN A 16 0.28 -0.26 20.38
N LEU A 17 -0.01 0.50 19.32
CA LEU A 17 -1.30 1.17 19.17
C LEU A 17 -2.46 0.17 19.14
N GLY A 18 -2.30 -0.96 18.45
CA GLY A 18 -3.26 -2.05 18.42
C GLY A 18 -3.48 -2.65 19.81
N GLU A 19 -2.41 -3.03 20.49
CA GLU A 19 -2.47 -3.58 21.86
C GLU A 19 -3.21 -2.63 22.82
N SER A 20 -2.89 -1.33 22.76
CA SER A 20 -3.57 -0.32 23.57
C SER A 20 -5.05 -0.18 23.20
N ALA A 21 -5.38 -0.11 21.91
CA ALA A 21 -6.75 0.03 21.44
C ALA A 21 -7.65 -1.14 21.87
N PHE A 22 -7.17 -2.38 21.76
CA PHE A 22 -7.97 -3.55 22.08
C PHE A 22 -8.01 -3.88 23.58
N SER A 23 -7.31 -3.10 24.42
CA SER A 23 -7.51 -3.09 25.87
C SER A 23 -8.74 -2.27 26.32
N ALA A 24 -9.23 -1.35 25.46
CA ALA A 24 -10.42 -0.56 25.70
C ALA A 24 -11.68 -1.25 25.13
N PRO A 25 -12.87 -1.00 25.71
CA PRO A 25 -14.10 -1.65 25.27
C PRO A 25 -14.53 -1.20 23.85
N PRO A 26 -15.32 -2.00 23.12
CA PRO A 26 -15.95 -1.58 21.87
C PRO A 26 -16.68 -0.24 21.99
N GLY A 27 -16.53 0.62 20.99
CA GLY A 27 -17.11 1.97 20.99
C GLY A 27 -16.35 2.99 21.82
N ALA A 28 -15.16 2.64 22.34
CA ALA A 28 -14.23 3.58 22.97
C ALA A 28 -14.86 4.46 24.06
N ASN A 29 -15.74 3.88 24.88
CA ASN A 29 -16.48 4.60 25.93
C ASN A 29 -17.30 5.81 25.41
N GLY A 30 -17.79 5.73 24.16
CA GLY A 30 -18.62 6.76 23.52
C GLY A 30 -17.82 7.76 22.67
N LEU A 31 -16.50 7.58 22.56
CA LEU A 31 -15.64 8.42 21.72
C LEU A 31 -15.79 8.06 20.23
N MET A 32 -16.12 9.06 19.41
CA MET A 32 -16.22 8.90 17.96
C MET A 32 -15.02 9.54 17.26
N PHE A 33 -14.46 8.85 16.26
CA PHE A 33 -13.38 9.38 15.43
C PHE A 33 -13.74 9.34 13.94
N LEU A 34 -13.67 10.50 13.29
CA LEU A 34 -13.72 10.58 11.82
C LEU A 34 -12.28 10.57 11.29
N PRO A 35 -11.88 9.59 10.46
CA PRO A 35 -10.48 9.34 10.16
C PRO A 35 -9.92 10.12 8.96
N TYR A 36 -10.53 11.23 8.54
CA TYR A 36 -10.19 11.96 7.31
C TYR A 36 -8.91 12.80 7.44
N LEU A 37 -7.79 12.18 7.81
CA LEU A 37 -6.52 12.84 8.16
C LEU A 37 -5.64 13.21 6.97
N SER A 38 -5.96 12.70 5.77
CA SER A 38 -5.17 12.96 4.57
C SER A 38 -5.23 14.45 4.20
N PRO A 39 -4.09 15.10 3.89
CA PRO A 39 -4.10 16.47 3.39
C PRO A 39 -4.91 16.64 2.09
N ALA A 40 -5.00 15.56 1.30
CA ALA A 40 -5.81 15.50 0.09
C ALA A 40 -7.30 15.19 0.35
N GLY A 41 -7.72 15.18 1.62
CA GLY A 41 -9.08 14.87 2.05
C GLY A 41 -9.44 13.39 1.85
N GLU A 42 -10.74 13.14 1.68
CA GLU A 42 -11.28 11.79 1.51
C GLU A 42 -11.63 11.52 0.04
N ARG A 43 -11.42 10.29 -0.40
CA ARG A 43 -11.69 9.79 -1.75
C ARG A 43 -12.79 8.76 -1.80
N ALA A 44 -13.00 8.03 -0.71
CA ALA A 44 -14.10 7.08 -0.54
C ALA A 44 -14.47 7.04 0.94
N PRO A 45 -15.76 6.99 1.29
CA PRO A 45 -16.93 6.72 0.43
C PRO A 45 -17.50 7.95 -0.30
N PHE A 46 -16.97 9.13 -0.01
CA PHE A 46 -17.28 10.37 -0.71
C PHE A 46 -15.98 11.05 -1.12
N LEU A 47 -16.07 11.94 -2.11
CA LEU A 47 -14.95 12.76 -2.54
C LEU A 47 -15.07 14.16 -1.95
N ASP A 48 -14.22 14.49 -0.99
CA ASP A 48 -14.07 15.87 -0.51
C ASP A 48 -12.62 16.14 -0.13
N PRO A 49 -11.88 16.97 -0.89
CA PRO A 49 -10.48 17.28 -0.61
C PRO A 49 -10.29 18.10 0.67
N ARG A 50 -11.36 18.68 1.19
CA ARG A 50 -11.36 19.47 2.43
C ARG A 50 -11.66 18.63 3.66
N ALA A 51 -12.05 17.36 3.51
CA ALA A 51 -12.34 16.49 4.66
C ALA A 51 -11.17 16.46 5.65
N ARG A 52 -11.48 16.63 6.94
CA ARG A 52 -10.50 16.61 8.04
C ARG A 52 -10.96 15.67 9.15
N GLY A 53 -9.99 15.03 9.79
CA GLY A 53 -10.27 14.14 10.91
C GLY A 53 -10.63 14.90 12.18
N ALA A 54 -11.42 14.26 13.04
CA ALA A 54 -11.86 14.86 14.28
C ALA A 54 -12.31 13.80 15.30
N PHE A 55 -12.21 14.15 16.58
CA PHE A 55 -12.73 13.38 17.70
C PHE A 55 -13.96 14.08 18.28
N TRP A 56 -15.00 13.33 18.60
CA TRP A 56 -16.22 13.82 19.24
C TRP A 56 -16.52 13.03 20.51
N GLY A 57 -16.93 13.72 21.56
CA GLY A 57 -17.32 13.10 22.84
C GLY A 57 -16.21 13.02 23.89
N LEU A 58 -15.06 13.68 23.67
CA LEU A 58 -13.97 13.70 24.65
C LEU A 58 -14.43 14.21 26.02
N SER A 59 -14.00 13.50 27.06
CA SER A 59 -14.19 13.81 28.48
C SER A 59 -12.91 13.47 29.25
N LEU A 60 -12.81 13.91 30.51
CA LEU A 60 -11.66 13.58 31.37
C LEU A 60 -11.57 12.11 31.77
N GLU A 61 -12.61 11.32 31.50
CA GLU A 61 -12.65 9.88 31.79
C GLU A 61 -11.94 9.05 30.71
N HIS A 62 -11.71 9.63 29.54
CA HIS A 62 -11.08 8.94 28.42
C HIS A 62 -9.57 8.81 28.60
N THR A 63 -9.07 7.63 28.27
CA THR A 63 -7.67 7.26 28.33
C THR A 63 -7.03 7.23 26.94
N PRO A 64 -5.69 7.18 26.83
CA PRO A 64 -5.02 6.95 25.55
C PRO A 64 -5.50 5.67 24.82
N ALA A 65 -5.91 4.64 25.58
CA ALA A 65 -6.47 3.41 25.02
C ALA A 65 -7.83 3.66 24.36
N ASP A 66 -8.68 4.50 24.93
CA ASP A 66 -9.96 4.89 24.32
C ASP A 66 -9.74 5.68 23.03
N LEU A 67 -8.79 6.61 23.01
CA LEU A 67 -8.42 7.34 21.79
C LEU A 67 -7.90 6.39 20.71
N ALA A 68 -7.05 5.44 21.09
CA ALA A 68 -6.56 4.41 20.17
C ALA A 68 -7.71 3.54 19.65
N ARG A 69 -8.65 3.13 20.52
CA ARG A 69 -9.82 2.33 20.14
C ARG A 69 -10.73 3.08 19.18
N ALA A 70 -11.03 4.35 19.44
CA ALA A 70 -11.83 5.19 18.56
C ALA A 70 -11.19 5.28 17.16
N VAL A 71 -9.86 5.32 17.06
CA VAL A 71 -9.17 5.29 15.76
C VAL A 71 -9.47 4.00 15.00
N PHE A 72 -9.37 2.83 15.64
CA PHE A 72 -9.67 1.55 15.00
C PHE A 72 -11.17 1.39 14.66
N ASP A 73 -12.05 1.80 15.56
CA ASP A 73 -13.50 1.79 15.33
C ASP A 73 -13.85 2.69 14.14
N GLY A 74 -13.40 3.95 14.14
CA GLY A 74 -13.65 4.91 13.06
C GLY A 74 -13.11 4.48 11.69
N LEU A 75 -11.93 3.87 11.65
CA LEU A 75 -11.39 3.30 10.40
C LEU A 75 -12.25 2.14 9.88
N SER A 76 -12.71 1.26 10.78
CA SER A 76 -13.55 0.12 10.42
C SER A 76 -14.93 0.56 9.95
N LEU A 77 -15.48 1.63 10.54
CA LEU A 77 -16.73 2.25 10.10
C LEU A 77 -16.60 2.89 8.71
N VAL A 78 -15.44 3.48 8.36
CA VAL A 78 -15.18 3.95 6.98
C VAL A 78 -15.11 2.80 5.97
N VAL A 79 -14.59 1.63 6.36
CA VAL A 79 -14.65 0.42 5.51
C VAL A 79 -16.11 0.05 5.26
N ARG A 80 -16.95 -0.04 6.30
CA ARG A 80 -18.39 -0.27 6.16
C ARG A 80 -19.06 0.75 5.26
N ASP A 81 -18.74 2.03 5.44
CA ASP A 81 -19.28 3.13 4.67
C ASP A 81 -18.92 3.03 3.18
N SER A 82 -17.68 2.61 2.89
CA SER A 82 -17.22 2.32 1.52
C SER A 82 -17.94 1.14 0.89
N LEU A 83 -18.23 0.09 1.67
CA LEU A 83 -19.02 -1.05 1.19
C LEU A 83 -20.46 -0.65 0.89
N ALA A 84 -21.11 0.11 1.76
CA ALA A 84 -22.45 0.63 1.54
C ALA A 84 -22.50 1.50 0.26
N ALA A 85 -21.49 2.35 0.05
CA ALA A 85 -21.38 3.18 -1.15
C ALA A 85 -21.14 2.37 -2.44
N SER A 86 -20.52 1.19 -2.35
CA SER A 86 -20.23 0.33 -3.51
C SER A 86 -21.47 -0.29 -4.16
N ARG A 87 -22.61 -0.36 -3.43
CA ARG A 87 -23.87 -0.98 -3.87
C ARG A 87 -23.70 -2.42 -4.39
N THR A 88 -22.68 -3.12 -3.92
CA THR A 88 -22.36 -4.49 -4.32
C THR A 88 -22.67 -5.44 -3.17
N THR A 89 -23.28 -6.58 -3.46
CA THR A 89 -23.42 -7.66 -2.48
C THR A 89 -22.05 -8.29 -2.27
N VAL A 90 -21.48 -8.11 -1.07
CA VAL A 90 -20.19 -8.66 -0.69
C VAL A 90 -20.42 -9.78 0.31
N THR A 91 -19.88 -10.97 0.02
CA THR A 91 -20.00 -12.16 0.88
C THR A 91 -18.76 -12.42 1.72
N GLU A 92 -17.61 -11.82 1.37
CA GLU A 92 -16.34 -11.95 2.09
C GLU A 92 -15.45 -10.73 1.77
N LEU A 93 -14.74 -10.22 2.78
CA LEU A 93 -13.72 -9.19 2.64
C LEU A 93 -12.33 -9.79 2.76
N ARG A 94 -11.56 -9.73 1.67
CA ARG A 94 -10.17 -10.19 1.66
C ARG A 94 -9.22 -9.07 2.07
N LEU A 95 -8.66 -9.17 3.27
CA LEU A 95 -7.81 -8.18 3.89
C LEU A 95 -6.33 -8.42 3.55
N CYS A 96 -5.62 -7.32 3.28
CA CYS A 96 -4.20 -7.34 2.98
C CYS A 96 -3.50 -6.03 3.38
N GLY A 97 -2.17 -6.00 3.23
CA GLY A 97 -1.33 -4.87 3.63
C GLY A 97 -1.04 -4.82 5.12
N GLY A 98 -0.26 -3.83 5.56
CA GLY A 98 0.25 -3.78 6.94
C GLY A 98 -0.83 -3.72 8.02
N GLY A 99 -2.03 -3.20 7.72
CA GLY A 99 -3.16 -3.20 8.64
C GLY A 99 -3.70 -4.60 8.92
N ALA A 100 -3.65 -5.49 7.93
CA ALA A 100 -4.11 -6.87 8.08
C ALA A 100 -3.21 -7.72 9.00
N ASN A 101 -2.05 -7.22 9.42
CA ASN A 101 -1.19 -7.91 10.39
C ASN A 101 -1.74 -7.87 11.82
N ASN A 102 -2.79 -7.09 12.08
CA ASN A 102 -3.48 -7.05 13.37
C ASN A 102 -4.77 -7.90 13.28
N ASP A 103 -4.76 -9.06 13.96
CA ASP A 103 -5.86 -10.03 13.93
C ASP A 103 -7.14 -9.48 14.58
N ASP A 104 -7.01 -8.72 15.67
CA ASP A 104 -8.16 -8.10 16.34
C ASP A 104 -8.80 -7.02 15.49
N TRP A 105 -8.01 -6.29 14.70
CA TRP A 105 -8.57 -5.35 13.74
C TRP A 105 -9.25 -6.07 12.57
N CYS A 106 -8.70 -7.18 12.09
CA CYS A 106 -9.38 -7.99 11.06
C CYS A 106 -10.74 -8.48 11.54
N ARG A 107 -10.84 -8.93 12.80
CA ARG A 107 -12.11 -9.32 13.43
C ARG A 107 -13.04 -8.13 13.62
N LEU A 108 -12.52 -6.99 14.08
CA LEU A 108 -13.28 -5.75 14.21
C LEU A 108 -13.87 -5.29 12.88
N ILE A 109 -13.15 -5.42 11.76
CA ILE A 109 -13.71 -5.11 10.44
C ILE A 109 -14.87 -6.05 10.11
N ALA A 110 -14.77 -7.34 10.44
CA ALA A 110 -15.88 -8.28 10.24
C ALA A 110 -17.10 -7.84 11.06
N ASP A 111 -16.92 -7.62 12.36
CA ASP A 111 -17.97 -7.14 13.26
C ASP A 111 -18.57 -5.81 12.76
N ALA A 112 -17.73 -4.83 12.42
CA ALA A 112 -18.18 -3.52 11.99
C ALA A 112 -18.98 -3.56 10.69
N THR A 113 -18.56 -4.38 9.72
CA THR A 113 -19.19 -4.46 8.39
C THR A 113 -20.33 -5.47 8.33
N GLY A 114 -20.39 -6.41 9.26
CA GLY A 114 -21.29 -7.57 9.20
C GLY A 114 -20.93 -8.57 8.10
N VAL A 115 -19.72 -8.49 7.53
CA VAL A 115 -19.24 -9.34 6.43
C VAL A 115 -18.03 -10.15 6.91
N PRO A 116 -17.97 -11.47 6.64
CA PRO A 116 -16.79 -12.27 6.98
C PRO A 116 -15.51 -11.68 6.42
N THR A 117 -14.44 -11.65 7.22
CA THR A 117 -13.12 -11.21 6.75
C THR A 117 -12.17 -12.39 6.63
N ALA A 118 -11.25 -12.32 5.67
CA ALA A 118 -10.23 -13.33 5.49
C ALA A 118 -8.91 -12.67 5.08
N ARG A 119 -7.80 -13.12 5.67
CA ARG A 119 -6.45 -12.67 5.35
C ARG A 119 -5.73 -13.70 4.50
N SER A 120 -5.12 -13.22 3.42
CA SER A 120 -4.22 -14.03 2.59
C SER A 120 -2.97 -14.44 3.39
N GLY A 121 -2.56 -15.70 3.27
CA GLY A 121 -1.26 -16.18 3.77
C GLY A 121 -0.09 -15.81 2.88
N ASP A 122 -0.37 -15.30 1.68
CA ASP A 122 0.65 -14.89 0.73
C ASP A 122 1.19 -13.48 1.03
N THR A 123 2.47 -13.27 0.71
CA THR A 123 3.12 -11.96 0.67
C THR A 123 3.14 -11.40 -0.76
N GLU A 124 3.51 -10.12 -0.90
CA GLU A 124 3.68 -9.47 -2.21
C GLU A 124 2.46 -9.61 -3.15
N LEU A 125 1.25 -9.43 -2.61
CA LEU A 125 -0.01 -9.71 -3.34
C LEU A 125 -0.14 -8.96 -4.66
N GLY A 126 0.42 -7.75 -4.76
CA GLY A 126 0.47 -6.99 -6.02
C GLY A 126 1.31 -7.71 -7.08
N ALA A 127 2.51 -8.17 -6.73
CA ALA A 127 3.37 -8.95 -7.61
C ALA A 127 2.74 -10.31 -7.95
N LYS A 128 2.08 -10.95 -6.98
CA LYS A 128 1.31 -12.18 -7.21
C LYS A 128 0.20 -11.94 -8.24
N GLY A 129 -0.55 -10.84 -8.15
CA GLY A 129 -1.56 -10.46 -9.14
C GLY A 129 -0.98 -10.31 -10.56
N ALA A 130 0.19 -9.69 -10.69
CA ALA A 130 0.90 -9.58 -11.97
C ALA A 130 1.33 -10.96 -12.52
N PHE A 131 1.83 -11.83 -11.65
CA PHE A 131 2.18 -13.22 -12.00
C PHE A 131 0.97 -14.01 -12.53
N LEU A 132 -0.17 -13.95 -11.83
CA LEU A 132 -1.40 -14.64 -12.28
C LEU A 132 -1.88 -14.10 -13.62
N THR A 133 -1.83 -12.79 -13.81
CA THR A 133 -2.15 -12.15 -15.10
C THR A 133 -1.25 -12.69 -16.22
N GLY A 134 0.05 -12.83 -15.96
CA GLY A 134 1.01 -13.41 -16.92
C GLY A 134 0.71 -14.86 -17.28
N LEU A 135 0.32 -15.70 -16.31
CA LEU A 135 -0.08 -17.08 -16.57
C LEU A 135 -1.29 -17.16 -17.51
N VAL A 136 -2.28 -16.29 -17.32
CA VAL A 136 -3.48 -16.27 -18.17
C VAL A 136 -3.15 -15.78 -19.57
N LEU A 137 -2.37 -14.69 -19.70
CA LEU A 137 -2.01 -14.13 -21.00
C LEU A 137 -1.09 -15.03 -21.84
N THR A 138 -0.29 -15.88 -21.19
CA THR A 138 0.57 -16.86 -21.87
C THR A 138 -0.13 -18.19 -22.16
N GLY A 139 -1.38 -18.36 -21.72
CA GLY A 139 -2.14 -19.60 -21.86
C GLY A 139 -1.72 -20.72 -20.90
N ALA A 140 -0.83 -20.43 -19.94
CA ALA A 140 -0.41 -21.40 -18.91
C ALA A 140 -1.54 -21.69 -17.90
N GLU A 141 -2.48 -20.76 -17.73
CA GLU A 141 -3.75 -20.96 -17.02
C GLU A 141 -4.91 -20.46 -17.88
N SER A 142 -6.07 -21.10 -17.78
CA SER A 142 -7.22 -20.81 -18.65
C SER A 142 -8.04 -19.59 -18.22
N SER A 143 -7.92 -19.17 -16.97
CA SER A 143 -8.66 -18.03 -16.42
C SER A 143 -8.04 -17.49 -15.14
N MET A 144 -8.35 -16.22 -14.80
CA MET A 144 -7.93 -15.63 -13.53
C MET A 144 -8.50 -16.35 -12.31
N HIS A 145 -9.73 -16.87 -12.39
CA HIS A 145 -10.34 -17.63 -11.31
C HIS A 145 -9.59 -18.95 -11.06
N GLY A 146 -9.25 -19.68 -12.11
CA GLY A 146 -8.44 -20.91 -12.01
C GLY A 146 -7.04 -20.65 -11.46
N ALA A 147 -6.38 -19.60 -11.97
CA ALA A 147 -5.07 -19.18 -11.47
C ALA A 147 -5.14 -18.79 -9.98
N ALA A 148 -6.13 -17.99 -9.58
CA ALA A 148 -6.29 -17.60 -8.19
C ALA A 148 -6.53 -18.81 -7.27
N ALA A 149 -7.41 -19.73 -7.65
CA ALA A 149 -7.68 -20.94 -6.86
C ALA A 149 -6.42 -21.81 -6.64
N LYS A 150 -5.54 -21.87 -7.64
CA LYS A 150 -4.32 -22.69 -7.58
C LYS A 150 -3.17 -22.02 -6.84
N TYR A 151 -3.03 -20.70 -6.96
CA TYR A 151 -1.81 -19.98 -6.53
C TYR A 151 -2.02 -18.98 -5.39
N VAL A 152 -3.25 -18.68 -5.01
CA VAL A 152 -3.57 -17.85 -3.83
C VAL A 152 -3.85 -18.75 -2.64
N ARG A 153 -3.35 -18.37 -1.46
CA ARG A 153 -3.57 -19.08 -0.20
C ARG A 153 -4.25 -18.16 0.79
N MET A 154 -5.41 -18.57 1.30
CA MET A 154 -6.06 -17.94 2.45
C MET A 154 -5.54 -18.61 3.72
N ASN A 155 -5.26 -17.83 4.76
CA ASN A 155 -4.66 -18.34 6.01
C ASN A 155 -5.64 -18.29 7.18
N THR A 156 -6.18 -17.09 7.45
CA THR A 156 -6.99 -16.84 8.63
C THR A 156 -8.29 -16.17 8.20
N SER A 157 -9.41 -16.55 8.82
CA SER A 157 -10.70 -15.92 8.60
C SER A 157 -11.42 -15.66 9.91
N TRP A 158 -12.31 -14.68 9.90
CA TRP A 158 -13.10 -14.24 11.03
C TRP A 158 -14.54 -14.01 10.59
N GLU A 159 -15.45 -14.70 11.26
CA GLU A 159 -16.89 -14.45 11.14
C GLU A 159 -17.29 -13.26 12.01
N PRO A 160 -18.25 -12.43 11.57
CA PRO A 160 -18.81 -11.37 12.40
C PRO A 160 -19.53 -11.99 13.60
N ASP A 161 -19.24 -11.48 14.78
CA ASP A 161 -20.00 -11.81 15.97
C ASP A 161 -21.36 -11.10 15.94
N PRO A 162 -22.49 -11.81 16.10
CA PRO A 162 -23.81 -11.20 15.93
C PRO A 162 -24.09 -10.03 16.88
N GLU A 163 -23.65 -10.12 18.14
CA GLU A 163 -23.89 -9.06 19.13
C GLU A 163 -23.03 -7.83 18.83
N ARG A 164 -21.74 -8.04 18.51
CA ARG A 164 -20.85 -6.94 18.12
C ARG A 164 -21.25 -6.32 16.78
N ALA A 165 -21.70 -7.13 15.83
CA ALA A 165 -22.18 -6.63 14.55
C ALA A 165 -23.42 -5.74 14.70
N GLN A 166 -24.35 -6.13 15.57
CA GLN A 166 -25.51 -5.30 15.91
C GLN A 166 -25.09 -3.99 16.61
N PHE A 167 -24.13 -4.06 17.54
CA PHE A 167 -23.57 -2.89 18.21
C PHE A 167 -22.94 -1.90 17.21
N TYR A 168 -22.04 -2.38 16.36
CA TYR A 168 -21.38 -1.53 15.36
C TYR A 168 -22.33 -1.05 14.27
N ALA A 169 -23.45 -1.73 14.03
CA ALA A 169 -24.51 -1.21 13.18
C ALA A 169 -25.15 0.05 13.78
N GLY A 170 -25.40 0.09 15.08
CA GLY A 170 -25.84 1.31 15.77
C GLY A 170 -24.78 2.40 15.73
N LEU A 171 -23.52 2.05 16.03
CA LEU A 171 -22.40 3.01 16.02
C LEU A 171 -22.16 3.61 14.63
N TYR A 172 -22.41 2.85 13.56
CA TYR A 172 -22.32 3.33 12.19
C TYR A 172 -23.33 4.44 11.89
N GLU A 173 -24.57 4.33 12.37
CA GLU A 173 -25.56 5.39 12.19
C GLU A 173 -25.15 6.69 12.90
N GLU A 174 -24.55 6.57 14.10
CA GLU A 174 -23.99 7.72 14.81
C GLU A 174 -22.79 8.33 14.07
N PHE A 175 -21.90 7.47 13.54
CA PHE A 175 -20.78 7.90 12.72
C PHE A 175 -21.24 8.69 11.49
N LEU A 176 -22.29 8.23 10.79
CA LEU A 176 -22.89 8.93 9.66
C LEU A 176 -23.48 10.28 10.06
N ARG A 177 -24.13 10.35 11.22
CA ARG A 177 -24.66 11.60 11.77
C ARG A 177 -23.55 12.61 12.02
N TRP A 178 -22.48 12.22 12.72
CA TRP A 178 -21.34 13.09 13.00
C TRP A 178 -20.60 13.52 11.73
N ARG A 179 -20.41 12.60 10.79
CA ARG A 179 -19.85 12.89 9.47
C ARG A 179 -20.66 13.95 8.73
N THR A 180 -21.98 13.85 8.75
CA THR A 180 -22.87 14.81 8.10
C THR A 180 -22.74 16.18 8.73
N ILE A 181 -22.77 16.27 10.07
CA ILE A 181 -22.57 17.53 10.79
C ILE A 181 -21.21 18.15 10.43
N ALA A 182 -20.13 17.36 10.43
CA ALA A 182 -18.78 17.83 10.11
C ALA A 182 -18.69 18.37 8.67
N ARG A 183 -19.32 17.68 7.72
CA ARG A 183 -19.40 18.10 6.32
C ARG A 183 -20.17 19.40 6.17
N ASP A 184 -21.33 19.51 6.81
CA ASP A 184 -22.20 20.68 6.70
C ASP A 184 -21.59 21.91 7.39
N ALA A 185 -20.80 21.70 8.45
CA ALA A 185 -19.96 22.72 9.08
C ALA A 185 -18.70 23.09 8.24
N GLY A 186 -18.41 22.35 7.16
CA GLY A 186 -17.35 22.66 6.21
C GLY A 186 -15.99 22.01 6.47
N TRP A 187 -15.90 20.97 7.31
CA TRP A 187 -14.67 20.24 7.74
C TRP A 187 -13.57 21.10 8.40
N THR A 188 -13.63 22.41 8.25
CA THR A 188 -12.69 23.37 8.78
C THR A 188 -13.21 24.00 10.05
N ALA A 189 -12.53 23.75 11.15
CA ALA A 189 -12.24 24.80 12.11
C ALA A 189 -10.78 25.21 11.91
N ALA A 190 -10.44 25.82 10.77
CA ALA A 190 -9.09 26.34 10.54
C ALA A 190 -9.10 27.85 10.79
N ALA A 191 -8.43 28.28 11.85
CA ALA A 191 -8.08 29.68 12.03
C ALA A 191 -7.26 30.16 10.82
N PRO A 192 -7.56 31.33 10.25
CA PRO A 192 -6.74 31.91 9.19
C PRO A 192 -5.34 32.19 9.75
N GLY A 193 -4.32 31.43 9.32
CA GLY A 193 -2.91 31.79 9.56
C GLY A 193 -1.89 30.70 9.90
N SER A 194 -2.25 29.42 10.08
CA SER A 194 -1.25 28.43 10.50
C SER A 194 -0.45 27.81 9.33
N ARG A 195 0.66 28.50 9.00
CA ARG A 195 1.92 28.02 8.39
C ARG A 195 1.86 27.34 7.02
N THR A 196 1.84 28.18 5.98
CA THR A 196 2.68 27.97 4.80
C THR A 196 3.96 28.79 4.94
N THR A 197 5.02 28.16 5.41
CA THR A 197 6.38 28.58 5.05
C THR A 197 7.13 27.30 4.70
N PRO A 198 7.52 27.07 3.43
CA PRO A 198 8.56 26.10 3.15
C PRO A 198 9.80 26.54 3.95
N PRO A 199 10.63 25.62 4.48
CA PRO A 199 11.90 26.04 5.04
C PRO A 199 12.64 26.82 3.96
N GLY A 200 12.89 28.10 4.24
CA GLY A 200 13.64 28.97 3.36
C GLY A 200 14.91 28.27 2.96
N SER A 201 15.19 28.29 1.66
CA SER A 201 16.54 28.10 1.14
C SER A 201 17.46 29.02 1.95
N ARG A 202 18.19 28.46 2.92
CA ARG A 202 19.43 29.08 3.35
C ARG A 202 20.27 29.11 2.10
N THR A 203 20.36 30.28 1.48
CA THR A 203 21.41 30.59 0.52
C THR A 203 22.71 30.24 1.21
N ALA A 204 23.37 29.18 0.75
CA ALA A 204 24.76 28.91 1.06
C ALA A 204 25.57 30.20 0.78
N PRO A 205 26.60 30.53 1.57
CA PRO A 205 27.50 31.61 1.21
C PRO A 205 28.04 31.32 -0.20
N LYS A 206 27.94 32.33 -1.09
CA LYS A 206 28.49 32.27 -2.45
C LYS A 206 29.95 31.79 -2.37
N GLU A 207 30.23 30.61 -2.92
CA GLU A 207 31.59 30.22 -3.26
C GLU A 207 32.18 31.27 -4.22
N PRO A 208 33.47 31.61 -4.09
CA PRO A 208 34.13 32.49 -5.03
C PRO A 208 34.16 31.83 -6.42
N PRO A 209 34.09 32.60 -7.51
CA PRO A 209 34.02 32.05 -8.86
C PRO A 209 35.25 31.18 -9.16
N CYS A 210 34.96 29.97 -9.67
CA CYS A 210 35.94 28.97 -10.08
C CYS A 210 36.84 29.55 -11.17
N LEU A 211 38.13 29.69 -10.89
CA LEU A 211 39.15 30.00 -11.88
C LEU A 211 39.20 28.87 -12.91
N THR A 212 39.02 29.23 -14.18
CA THR A 212 39.21 28.31 -15.31
C THR A 212 40.59 27.66 -15.25
N PRO A 213 40.73 26.33 -15.38
CA PRO A 213 42.03 25.69 -15.40
C PRO A 213 42.77 26.04 -16.70
N PRO A 214 44.11 26.18 -16.68
CA PRO A 214 44.90 26.39 -17.89
C PRO A 214 44.89 25.13 -18.79
N PRO A 215 45.14 25.29 -20.11
CA PRO A 215 45.10 24.17 -21.04
C PRO A 215 46.18 23.13 -20.72
N VAL A 216 45.78 21.87 -20.65
CA VAL A 216 46.66 20.71 -20.43
C VAL A 216 47.52 20.50 -21.68
N ARG A 217 48.85 20.56 -21.53
CA ARG A 217 49.80 20.15 -22.58
C ARG A 217 49.76 18.63 -22.76
N PRO A 218 49.85 18.10 -24.00
CA PRO A 218 49.90 16.65 -24.20
C PRO A 218 51.21 16.09 -23.67
N VAL A 219 51.10 15.06 -22.81
CA VAL A 219 52.24 14.29 -22.30
C VAL A 219 52.47 13.10 -23.23
N THR A 220 53.62 13.07 -23.89
CA THR A 220 54.12 11.93 -24.66
C THR A 220 54.64 10.84 -23.69
N PRO A 221 54.25 9.56 -23.85
CA PRO A 221 54.81 8.49 -23.03
C PRO A 221 56.27 8.19 -23.43
N PRO A 222 57.18 7.94 -22.47
CA PRO A 222 58.56 7.61 -22.79
C PRO A 222 58.70 6.12 -23.13
N GLY A 223 59.35 5.83 -24.26
CA GLY A 223 60.12 4.60 -24.43
C GLY A 223 59.45 3.44 -25.20
N CYS A 224 59.34 3.57 -26.51
CA CYS A 224 59.61 2.46 -27.42
C CYS A 224 60.17 3.03 -28.73
N ARG A 225 61.44 2.71 -29.03
CA ARG A 225 62.18 3.23 -30.19
C ARG A 225 61.54 2.81 -31.52
N PRO A 226 61.65 3.63 -32.58
CA PRO A 226 61.05 3.34 -33.88
C PRO A 226 61.86 2.29 -34.66
N LYS A 227 61.17 1.33 -35.28
CA LYS A 227 61.72 0.52 -36.39
C LYS A 227 61.32 1.18 -37.73
N PRO A 228 62.21 1.22 -38.72
CA PRO A 228 61.97 1.90 -40.00
C PRO A 228 60.97 1.12 -40.87
N SER A 229 60.06 1.85 -41.50
CA SER A 229 59.13 1.33 -42.51
C SER A 229 59.85 1.11 -43.84
N GLY A 230 59.95 -0.15 -44.27
CA GLY A 230 60.33 -0.57 -45.61
C GLY A 230 59.26 -1.50 -46.18
N SER A 231 58.79 -1.13 -47.38
CA SER A 231 58.09 -1.88 -48.45
C SER A 231 57.80 -3.39 -48.30
N GLY A 232 56.58 -3.79 -48.74
CA GLY A 232 56.26 -5.15 -49.21
C GLY A 232 54.79 -5.50 -48.91
N SER A 233 53.89 -5.48 -49.91
CA SER A 233 53.23 -6.66 -50.51
C SER A 233 53.01 -7.82 -49.53
N THR A 234 51.85 -8.45 -49.37
CA THR A 234 51.10 -9.17 -50.40
C THR A 234 49.82 -9.77 -49.78
N SER A 235 48.75 -9.87 -50.58
CA SER A 235 47.72 -10.92 -50.62
C SER A 235 46.96 -11.39 -49.35
N ALA A 236 45.63 -11.26 -49.42
CA ALA A 236 44.65 -12.05 -48.67
C ALA A 236 44.70 -13.55 -49.01
N PRO A 237 44.12 -14.43 -48.17
CA PRO A 237 42.92 -15.13 -48.67
C PRO A 237 41.78 -15.36 -47.65
N ARG A 238 40.66 -15.76 -48.26
CA ARG A 238 39.29 -16.06 -47.80
C ARG A 238 39.11 -17.07 -46.65
N ALA A 239 37.94 -16.93 -46.03
CA ALA A 239 37.29 -17.76 -45.01
C ALA A 239 36.98 -19.22 -45.39
N PRO A 240 36.45 -20.01 -44.43
CA PRO A 240 35.21 -20.74 -44.72
C PRO A 240 34.10 -20.59 -43.65
N ALA A 241 32.88 -20.72 -44.16
CA ALA A 241 31.59 -20.60 -43.47
C ALA A 241 31.20 -21.88 -42.68
N VAL A 242 30.35 -21.72 -41.67
CA VAL A 242 29.72 -22.81 -40.91
C VAL A 242 28.20 -22.77 -41.15
N SER A 243 27.65 -23.92 -41.55
CA SER A 243 26.23 -24.15 -41.85
C SER A 243 25.40 -24.49 -40.59
N PRO A 244 24.07 -24.21 -40.58
CA PRO A 244 23.20 -24.47 -39.44
C PRO A 244 22.55 -25.88 -39.48
N SER A 245 22.40 -26.51 -38.33
CA SER A 245 21.70 -27.80 -38.15
C SER A 245 20.23 -27.62 -37.69
N THR A 246 19.35 -28.41 -38.30
CA THR A 246 17.89 -28.44 -38.17
C THR A 246 17.43 -29.22 -36.91
N PRO A 247 16.26 -28.91 -36.30
CA PRO A 247 15.74 -29.63 -35.13
C PRO A 247 14.89 -30.87 -35.48
N ARG A 248 14.94 -31.87 -34.59
CA ARG A 248 14.25 -33.17 -34.70
C ARG A 248 12.89 -33.14 -33.97
N ALA A 249 11.84 -33.65 -34.60
CA ALA A 249 10.46 -33.69 -34.10
C ALA A 249 10.21 -34.77 -33.02
N PRO A 250 9.16 -34.63 -32.17
CA PRO A 250 8.86 -35.56 -31.08
C PRO A 250 7.97 -36.75 -31.47
N SER A 251 8.18 -37.87 -30.78
CA SER A 251 7.43 -39.13 -30.89
C SER A 251 6.15 -39.15 -30.04
N SER A 252 5.04 -39.62 -30.61
CA SER A 252 3.71 -39.78 -29.99
C SER A 252 3.64 -40.86 -28.88
N PRO A 253 2.66 -40.78 -27.95
CA PRO A 253 2.47 -41.76 -26.86
C PRO A 253 1.50 -42.91 -27.23
N PRO A 254 1.52 -44.06 -26.51
CA PRO A 254 0.57 -45.15 -26.69
C PRO A 254 -0.77 -44.95 -25.94
N ARG A 255 -1.84 -45.52 -26.50
CA ARG A 255 -3.25 -45.52 -26.03
C ARG A 255 -3.48 -46.31 -24.72
N PRO A 256 -4.57 -46.02 -23.97
CA PRO A 256 -4.95 -46.77 -22.77
C PRO A 256 -5.71 -48.06 -23.12
N GLY A 257 -5.51 -49.10 -22.29
CA GLY A 257 -6.24 -50.37 -22.35
C GLY A 257 -7.26 -50.50 -21.21
N ARG A 258 -8.41 -51.10 -21.58
CA ARG A 258 -9.47 -51.78 -20.81
C ARG A 258 -9.91 -51.24 -19.45
#